data_AF-A0A8I0IC16-F1
#
_entry.id   AF-A0A8I0IC16-F1
#
_cell.length_a   1.000
_cell.length_b   1.000
_cell.length_c   1.000
_cell.angle_alpha   90.00
_cell.angle_beta   90.00
_cell.angle_gamma   90.00
#
_symmetry.space_group_name_H-M   'P 1'
#
loop_
_entity.id
_entity.type
_entity.pdbx_description
1 polymer ?
#
loop_
_entity_poly.entity_id
_entity_poly.type
_entity_poly.pdbx_seq_one_letter_code
_entity_poly.pdbx_strand_id
1 'polypeptide(L)'
;MATIESVRVVMAAEGLDDLAHVLVGDHANRTDCLVVTRRDDAWVTFSTDERAAVVDESMRTYPSESEALEDFLVLLRLKKLLRDLQRERDLERVEGAAMSLASLPAQMEAEDVNRIRVALGDDYLRRPDCLAVARRDGVWSTFYVDELAAVDERSLHTFPDEVSAVADFLDRLRSQHRKLEIQDELRDRRRRAGEPS
;
A
#
# COMPACT_ATOMS: atom_id res chain seq x y z
N MET A 1 38.52 11.35 6.86
CA MET A 1 39.04 10.51 5.77
C MET A 1 38.45 9.13 5.95
N ALA A 2 37.56 8.74 5.05
CA ALA A 2 36.92 7.44 5.09
C ALA A 2 37.93 6.34 4.79
N THR A 3 37.84 5.25 5.56
CA THR A 3 38.53 3.98 5.34
C THR A 3 37.50 2.87 5.21
N ILE A 4 37.86 1.75 4.59
CA ILE A 4 36.97 0.57 4.46
C ILE A 4 36.38 0.16 5.83
N GLU A 5 37.21 0.10 6.87
CA GLU A 5 36.77 -0.21 8.24
C GLU A 5 35.71 0.78 8.74
N SER A 6 35.97 2.09 8.60
CA SER A 6 35.00 3.12 9.02
C SER A 6 33.68 3.05 8.24
N VAL A 7 33.73 2.73 6.94
CA VAL A 7 32.54 2.56 6.10
C VAL A 7 31.73 1.36 6.57
N ARG A 8 32.37 0.23 6.89
CA ARG A 8 31.68 -0.95 7.45
C ARG A 8 30.97 -0.63 8.76
N VAL A 9 31.61 0.15 9.65
CA VAL A 9 30.98 0.59 10.90
C VAL A 9 29.74 1.43 10.63
N VAL A 10 29.81 2.38 9.68
CA VAL A 10 28.65 3.20 9.28
C VAL A 10 27.55 2.35 8.67
N MET A 11 27.90 1.41 7.78
CA MET A 11 26.93 0.52 7.15
C MET A 11 26.18 -0.34 8.17
N ALA A 12 26.88 -0.91 9.15
CA ALA A 12 26.26 -1.66 10.23
C ALA A 12 25.34 -0.78 11.09
N ALA A 13 25.80 0.41 11.47
CA ALA A 13 25.01 1.34 12.28
C ALA A 13 23.74 1.83 11.58
N GLU A 14 23.77 1.96 10.25
CA GLU A 14 22.65 2.44 9.45
C GLU A 14 21.81 1.32 8.82
N GLY A 15 22.18 0.04 9.03
CA GLY A 15 21.53 -1.11 8.40
C GLY A 15 21.58 -1.04 6.87
N LEU A 16 22.76 -0.72 6.32
CA LEU A 16 23.05 -0.73 4.89
C LEU A 16 23.60 -2.09 4.41
N ASP A 17 24.01 -2.97 5.33
CA ASP A 17 24.56 -4.29 5.02
C ASP A 17 23.55 -5.21 4.30
N ASP A 18 22.25 -4.98 4.51
CA ASP A 18 21.16 -5.69 3.84
C ASP A 18 21.06 -5.36 2.34
N LEU A 19 21.76 -4.32 1.87
CA LEU A 19 21.80 -3.98 0.45
C LEU A 19 22.91 -4.76 -0.25
N ALA A 20 22.61 -5.27 -1.45
CA ALA A 20 23.62 -5.88 -2.29
C ALA A 20 24.72 -4.87 -2.63
N HIS A 21 25.93 -5.16 -2.15
CA HIS A 21 27.11 -4.33 -2.34
C HIS A 21 28.40 -5.16 -2.42
N VAL A 22 29.45 -4.52 -2.92
CA VAL A 22 30.84 -5.02 -2.93
C VAL A 22 31.78 -3.89 -2.52
N LEU A 23 32.47 -4.10 -1.39
CA LEU A 23 33.55 -3.24 -0.91
C LEU A 23 34.88 -3.92 -1.21
N VAL A 24 35.63 -3.41 -2.18
CA VAL A 24 36.99 -3.87 -2.54
C VAL A 24 37.07 -5.39 -2.61
N GLY A 25 36.59 -5.95 -3.71
CA GLY A 25 36.54 -7.39 -3.91
C GLY A 25 36.06 -7.75 -5.32
N ASP A 26 35.89 -9.05 -5.55
CA ASP A 26 35.39 -9.57 -6.81
C ASP A 26 33.86 -9.34 -6.94
N HIS A 27 33.47 -8.68 -8.03
CA HIS A 27 32.09 -8.39 -8.38
C HIS A 27 31.56 -9.25 -9.55
N ALA A 28 32.38 -10.15 -10.13
CA ALA A 28 32.11 -10.82 -11.40
C ALA A 28 30.77 -11.58 -11.50
N ASN A 29 30.16 -11.95 -10.36
CA ASN A 29 28.87 -12.65 -10.31
C ASN A 29 27.87 -11.99 -9.34
N ARG A 30 28.05 -10.71 -9.04
CA ARG A 30 27.20 -9.99 -8.08
C ARG A 30 26.15 -9.20 -8.85
N THR A 31 24.91 -9.64 -8.77
CA THR A 31 23.77 -8.99 -9.41
C THR A 31 23.25 -7.85 -8.55
N ASP A 32 22.64 -6.84 -9.19
CA ASP A 32 21.94 -5.73 -8.54
C ASP A 32 22.75 -5.05 -7.43
N CYS A 33 24.08 -5.00 -7.55
CA CYS A 33 24.96 -4.58 -6.46
C CYS A 33 25.61 -3.23 -6.73
N LEU A 34 25.81 -2.44 -5.68
CA LEU A 34 26.68 -1.26 -5.76
C LEU A 34 28.11 -1.70 -5.43
N VAL A 35 29.06 -1.37 -6.30
CA VAL A 35 30.46 -1.76 -6.19
C VAL A 35 31.31 -0.53 -5.95
N VAL A 36 32.27 -0.62 -5.03
CA VAL A 36 33.44 0.26 -4.96
C VAL A 36 34.70 -0.58 -5.03
N THR A 37 35.57 -0.28 -5.99
CA THR A 37 36.80 -1.04 -6.21
C THR A 37 37.86 -0.19 -6.88
N ARG A 38 39.10 -0.67 -6.90
CA ARG A 38 40.19 -0.06 -7.65
C ARG A 38 40.26 -0.70 -9.04
N ARG A 39 40.25 0.12 -10.09
CA ARG A 39 40.54 -0.30 -11.47
C ARG A 39 41.70 0.53 -12.00
N ASP A 40 42.73 -0.15 -12.48
CA ASP A 40 43.99 0.45 -12.86
C ASP A 40 44.56 1.33 -11.72
N ASP A 41 44.64 2.65 -11.95
CA ASP A 41 45.14 3.63 -10.99
C ASP A 41 44.07 4.54 -10.40
N ALA A 42 42.79 4.21 -10.58
CA ALA A 42 41.69 5.01 -10.05
C ALA A 42 40.73 4.19 -9.19
N TRP A 43 40.08 4.88 -8.26
CA TRP A 43 38.94 4.33 -7.54
C TRP A 43 37.68 4.53 -8.36
N VAL A 44 36.85 3.50 -8.44
CA VAL A 44 35.61 3.56 -9.21
C VAL A 44 34.44 3.05 -8.39
N THR A 45 33.28 3.66 -8.61
CA THR A 45 31.99 3.14 -8.17
C THR A 45 31.11 2.87 -9.38
N PHE A 46 30.31 1.81 -9.33
CA PHE A 46 29.33 1.48 -10.36
C PHE A 46 28.28 0.52 -9.79
N SER A 47 27.16 0.39 -10.48
CA SER A 47 26.14 -0.60 -10.20
C SER A 47 26.23 -1.76 -11.19
N THR A 48 25.84 -2.95 -10.76
CA THR A 48 25.55 -4.07 -11.65
C THR A 48 24.06 -4.31 -11.78
N ASP A 49 23.64 -4.85 -12.92
CA ASP A 49 22.26 -5.25 -13.19
C ASP A 49 21.95 -6.69 -12.71
N GLU A 50 20.76 -7.19 -13.04
CA GLU A 50 20.30 -8.53 -12.69
C GLU A 50 21.12 -9.66 -13.33
N ARG A 51 21.96 -9.32 -14.32
CA ARG A 51 22.85 -10.23 -15.05
C ARG A 51 24.31 -10.10 -14.62
N ALA A 52 24.55 -9.34 -13.54
CA ALA A 52 25.88 -8.95 -13.05
C ALA A 52 26.70 -8.13 -14.07
N ALA A 53 26.06 -7.59 -15.10
CA ALA A 53 26.72 -6.69 -16.04
C ALA A 53 26.84 -5.30 -15.41
N VAL A 54 27.95 -4.61 -15.70
CA VAL A 54 28.14 -3.23 -15.24
C VAL A 54 27.16 -2.32 -15.98
N VAL A 55 26.45 -1.47 -15.25
CA VAL A 55 25.63 -0.42 -15.83
C VAL A 55 26.53 0.76 -16.14
N ASP A 56 26.88 0.94 -17.42
CA ASP A 56 27.90 1.90 -17.85
C ASP A 56 27.60 3.35 -17.40
N GLU A 57 26.33 3.76 -17.42
CA GLU A 57 25.89 5.11 -17.00
C GLU A 57 26.04 5.36 -15.49
N SER A 58 26.24 4.31 -14.70
CA SER A 58 26.44 4.41 -13.26
C SER A 58 27.92 4.57 -12.86
N MET A 59 28.84 4.44 -13.81
CA MET A 59 30.26 4.45 -13.53
C MET A 59 30.76 5.84 -13.14
N ARG A 60 31.47 5.91 -12.02
CA ARG A 60 32.12 7.12 -11.50
C ARG A 60 33.56 6.81 -11.14
N THR A 61 34.43 7.80 -11.29
CA THR A 61 35.87 7.67 -11.05
C THR A 61 36.32 8.74 -10.08
N TYR A 62 37.18 8.37 -9.13
CA TYR A 62 37.64 9.23 -8.05
C TYR A 62 39.17 9.18 -7.94
N PRO A 63 39.80 10.29 -7.53
CA PRO A 63 41.24 10.39 -7.37
C PRO A 63 41.74 9.68 -6.11
N SER A 64 40.88 9.39 -5.13
CA SER A 64 41.28 8.80 -3.85
C SER A 64 40.27 7.77 -3.33
N GLU A 65 40.76 6.87 -2.46
CA GLU A 65 39.93 5.87 -1.77
C GLU A 65 38.87 6.56 -0.90
N SER A 66 39.28 7.58 -0.13
CA SER A 66 38.39 8.29 0.79
C SER A 66 37.20 8.89 0.06
N GLU A 67 37.42 9.55 -1.09
CA GLU A 67 36.35 10.16 -1.88
C GLU A 67 35.39 9.11 -2.46
N ALA A 68 35.94 8.01 -3.00
CA ALA A 68 35.11 6.93 -3.53
C ALA A 68 34.25 6.27 -2.45
N LEU A 69 34.81 6.07 -1.25
CA LEU A 69 34.13 5.50 -0.10
C LEU A 69 33.03 6.42 0.46
N GLU A 70 33.28 7.73 0.48
CA GLU A 70 32.30 8.73 0.91
C GLU A 70 31.11 8.78 -0.05
N ASP A 71 31.34 8.83 -1.37
CA ASP A 71 30.25 8.81 -2.35
C ASP A 71 29.54 7.44 -2.39
N PHE A 72 30.28 6.34 -2.20
CA PHE A 72 29.70 5.00 -2.09
C PHE A 72 28.66 4.91 -0.95
N LEU A 73 28.96 5.49 0.23
CA LEU A 73 28.00 5.57 1.33
C LEU A 73 26.76 6.40 0.96
N VAL A 74 26.93 7.53 0.27
CA VAL A 74 25.80 8.35 -0.21
C VAL A 74 24.92 7.54 -1.15
N LEU A 75 25.51 6.81 -2.10
CA LEU A 75 24.80 5.98 -3.05
C LEU A 75 24.08 4.79 -2.37
N LEU A 76 24.68 4.15 -1.36
CA LEU A 76 24.00 3.12 -0.57
C LEU A 76 22.79 3.66 0.20
N ARG A 77 22.92 4.83 0.83
CA ARG A 77 21.79 5.49 1.51
C ARG A 77 20.66 5.82 0.55
N LEU A 78 20.99 6.31 -0.64
CA LEU A 78 19.99 6.56 -1.70
C LEU A 78 19.31 5.27 -2.15
N LYS A 79 20.08 4.19 -2.34
CA LYS A 79 19.54 2.87 -2.69
C LYS A 79 18.59 2.34 -1.61
N LYS A 80 18.92 2.51 -0.33
CA LYS A 80 18.02 2.17 0.79
C LYS A 80 16.72 2.96 0.70
N LEU A 81 16.81 4.28 0.55
CA LEU A 81 15.64 5.15 0.44
C LEU A 81 14.72 4.73 -0.72
N LEU A 82 15.28 4.45 -1.90
CA LEU A 82 14.49 4.01 -3.06
C LEU A 82 13.80 2.66 -2.82
N ARG A 83 14.48 1.70 -2.19
CA ARG A 83 13.89 0.42 -1.81
C ARG A 83 12.74 0.60 -0.82
N ASP A 84 12.92 1.47 0.16
CA ASP A 84 11.93 1.67 1.22
C ASP A 84 10.68 2.40 0.67
N LEU A 85 10.86 3.42 -0.18
CA LEU A 85 9.76 4.05 -0.94
C LEU A 85 9.01 3.08 -1.85
N GLN A 86 9.75 2.18 -2.52
CA GLN A 86 9.16 1.15 -3.36
C GLN A 86 8.29 0.20 -2.55
N ARG A 87 8.75 -0.20 -1.35
CA ARG A 87 7.98 -1.05 -0.42
C ARG A 87 6.72 -0.34 0.08
N GLU A 88 6.83 0.94 0.45
CA GLU A 88 5.68 1.75 0.88
C GLU A 88 4.61 1.79 -0.21
N ARG A 89 5.00 2.10 -1.46
CA ARG A 89 4.09 2.07 -2.61
C ARG A 89 3.45 0.70 -2.84
N ASP A 90 4.21 -0.37 -2.68
CA ASP A 90 3.71 -1.72 -2.88
C ASP A 90 2.72 -2.12 -1.78
N LEU A 91 2.94 -1.68 -0.53
CA LEU A 91 1.99 -1.82 0.57
C LEU A 91 0.70 -1.03 0.30
N GLU A 92 0.81 0.24 -0.11
CA GLU A 92 -0.35 1.06 -0.49
C GLU A 92 -1.17 0.42 -1.63
N ARG A 93 -0.50 -0.20 -2.61
CA ARG A 93 -1.19 -0.93 -3.69
C ARG A 93 -1.91 -2.17 -3.18
N VAL A 94 -1.32 -2.91 -2.25
CA VAL A 94 -1.96 -4.08 -1.64
C VAL A 94 -3.15 -3.65 -0.80
N GLU A 95 -3.00 -2.60 0.00
CA GLU A 95 -4.10 -2.02 0.78
C GLU A 95 -5.22 -1.50 -0.12
N GLY A 96 -4.89 -0.77 -1.19
CA GLY A 96 -5.87 -0.30 -2.18
C GLY A 96 -6.55 -1.44 -2.94
N ALA A 97 -5.84 -2.52 -3.27
CA ALA A 97 -6.43 -3.71 -3.89
C ALA A 97 -7.36 -4.46 -2.91
N ALA A 98 -6.98 -4.54 -1.63
CA ALA A 98 -7.84 -5.07 -0.58
C ALA A 98 -9.07 -4.18 -0.33
N MET A 99 -8.95 -2.87 -0.54
CA MET A 99 -10.02 -1.86 -0.37
C MET A 99 -10.58 -1.41 -1.72
N SER A 100 -10.97 -2.39 -2.56
CA SER A 100 -11.56 -2.14 -3.88
C SER A 100 -12.99 -2.67 -3.96
N LEU A 101 -13.73 -2.20 -4.95
CA LEU A 101 -15.10 -2.65 -5.21
C LEU A 101 -15.15 -4.13 -5.60
N ALA A 102 -14.05 -4.65 -6.16
CA ALA A 102 -13.91 -6.06 -6.52
C ALA A 102 -13.68 -6.99 -5.32
N SER A 103 -13.02 -6.51 -4.26
CA SER A 103 -12.77 -7.27 -3.03
C SER A 103 -13.91 -7.18 -2.01
N LEU A 104 -14.78 -6.17 -2.13
CA LEU A 104 -15.92 -5.93 -1.25
C LEU A 104 -16.79 -7.17 -0.96
N PRO A 105 -17.20 -7.99 -1.95
CA PRO A 105 -18.01 -9.18 -1.67
C PRO A 105 -17.34 -10.16 -0.72
N ALA A 106 -16.03 -10.40 -0.87
CA ALA A 106 -15.28 -11.31 -0.01
C ALA A 106 -15.13 -10.75 1.41
N GLN A 107 -14.97 -9.42 1.55
CA GLN A 107 -14.92 -8.78 2.87
C GLN A 107 -16.27 -8.84 3.59
N MET A 108 -17.36 -8.59 2.86
CA MET A 108 -18.71 -8.71 3.41
C MET A 108 -19.03 -10.13 3.88
N GLU A 109 -18.57 -11.14 3.13
CA GLU A 109 -18.68 -12.55 3.51
C GLU A 109 -17.84 -12.87 4.75
N ALA A 110 -16.58 -12.42 4.81
CA ALA A 110 -15.69 -12.65 5.94
C ALA A 110 -16.18 -12.01 7.25
N GLU A 111 -16.86 -10.86 7.16
CA GLU A 111 -17.41 -10.14 8.31
C GLU A 111 -18.88 -10.49 8.62
N ASP A 112 -19.49 -11.38 7.83
CA ASP A 112 -20.91 -11.77 7.91
C ASP A 112 -21.90 -10.58 7.92
N VAL A 113 -21.58 -9.50 7.21
CA VAL A 113 -22.40 -8.26 7.15
C VAL A 113 -23.42 -8.27 6.00
N ASN A 114 -24.00 -9.43 5.71
CA ASN A 114 -24.83 -9.68 4.52
C ASN A 114 -26.32 -9.41 4.71
N ARG A 115 -26.73 -8.93 5.90
CA ARG A 115 -28.16 -8.68 6.22
C ARG A 115 -28.74 -7.46 5.51
N ILE A 116 -27.88 -6.55 5.05
CA ILE A 116 -28.28 -5.31 4.38
C ILE A 116 -28.17 -5.53 2.88
N ARG A 117 -29.20 -5.12 2.14
CA ARG A 117 -29.14 -5.13 0.67
C ARG A 117 -28.12 -4.11 0.22
N VAL A 118 -27.19 -4.57 -0.62
CA VAL A 118 -26.15 -3.71 -1.19
C VAL A 118 -26.23 -3.65 -2.71
N ALA A 119 -25.73 -2.56 -3.27
CA ALA A 119 -25.47 -2.43 -4.70
C ALA A 119 -24.04 -1.92 -4.92
N LEU A 120 -23.29 -2.62 -5.77
CA LEU A 120 -21.89 -2.31 -6.07
C LEU A 120 -21.78 -1.85 -7.53
N GLY A 121 -21.14 -0.71 -7.77
CA GLY A 121 -21.09 -0.12 -9.11
C GLY A 121 -22.50 0.24 -9.59
N ASP A 122 -22.77 0.12 -10.89
CA ASP A 122 -24.03 0.58 -11.50
C ASP A 122 -25.26 -0.29 -11.17
N ASP A 123 -25.10 -1.35 -10.37
CA ASP A 123 -26.19 -2.23 -9.96
C ASP A 123 -27.29 -1.51 -9.16
N TYR A 124 -26.98 -0.35 -8.57
CA TYR A 124 -27.94 0.44 -7.77
C TYR A 124 -29.13 0.93 -8.60
N LEU A 125 -28.95 1.09 -9.92
CA LEU A 125 -30.02 1.48 -10.85
C LEU A 125 -31.15 0.46 -10.95
N ARG A 126 -30.91 -0.76 -10.47
CA ARG A 126 -31.85 -1.90 -10.55
C ARG A 126 -32.26 -2.44 -9.18
N ARG A 127 -31.75 -1.86 -8.10
CA ARG A 127 -31.95 -2.35 -6.73
C ARG A 127 -32.54 -1.25 -5.85
N PRO A 128 -33.86 -1.26 -5.60
CA PRO A 128 -34.44 -0.40 -4.57
C PRO A 128 -34.08 -0.92 -3.18
N ASP A 129 -34.20 -0.04 -2.18
CA ASP A 129 -33.96 -0.33 -0.76
C ASP A 129 -32.57 -0.99 -0.54
N CYS A 130 -31.52 -0.25 -0.86
CA CYS A 130 -30.15 -0.74 -0.72
C CYS A 130 -29.13 0.35 -0.38
N LEU A 131 -28.06 -0.04 0.31
CA LEU A 131 -26.87 0.80 0.44
C LEU A 131 -25.98 0.57 -0.80
N ALA A 132 -25.57 1.64 -1.45
CA ALA A 132 -24.79 1.61 -2.67
C ALA A 132 -23.41 2.27 -2.52
N VAL A 133 -22.43 1.71 -3.22
CA VAL A 133 -21.16 2.37 -3.54
C VAL A 133 -20.93 2.28 -5.04
N ALA A 134 -20.80 3.43 -5.70
CA ALA A 134 -20.74 3.52 -7.15
C ALA A 134 -20.06 4.81 -7.61
N ARG A 135 -19.69 4.86 -8.90
CA ARG A 135 -19.18 6.06 -9.53
C ARG A 135 -20.32 6.80 -10.25
N ARG A 136 -20.77 7.93 -9.70
CA ARG A 136 -21.85 8.77 -10.25
C ARG A 136 -21.26 10.04 -10.84
N ASP A 137 -21.60 10.35 -12.09
CA ASP A 137 -21.12 11.56 -12.79
C ASP A 137 -19.59 11.76 -12.70
N GLY A 138 -18.85 10.65 -12.73
CA GLY A 138 -17.39 10.63 -12.64
C GLY A 138 -16.82 10.68 -11.22
N VAL A 139 -17.66 10.81 -10.18
CA VAL A 139 -17.27 10.93 -8.76
C VAL A 139 -17.63 9.64 -8.01
N TRP A 140 -16.73 9.15 -7.15
CA TRP A 140 -17.02 8.00 -6.29
C TRP A 140 -17.96 8.41 -5.17
N SER A 141 -18.99 7.62 -4.89
CA SER A 141 -20.00 7.99 -3.90
C SER A 141 -20.58 6.79 -3.16
N THR A 142 -20.93 7.01 -1.89
CA THR A 142 -21.75 6.09 -1.09
C THR A 142 -23.10 6.75 -0.80
N PHE A 143 -24.18 5.99 -0.92
CA PHE A 143 -25.55 6.52 -0.75
C PHE A 143 -26.54 5.39 -0.51
N TYR A 144 -27.71 5.72 0.01
CA TYR A 144 -28.84 4.81 0.12
C TYR A 144 -29.81 5.06 -1.03
N VAL A 145 -30.31 3.97 -1.62
CA VAL A 145 -31.38 3.97 -2.61
C VAL A 145 -32.65 3.55 -1.89
N ASP A 146 -33.69 4.36 -1.99
CA ASP A 146 -34.97 4.11 -1.34
C ASP A 146 -35.79 3.02 -2.07
N GLU A 147 -36.97 2.72 -1.52
CA GLU A 147 -37.90 1.72 -2.07
C GLU A 147 -38.42 2.08 -3.48
N LEU A 148 -38.36 3.35 -3.86
CA LEU A 148 -38.78 3.86 -5.17
C LEU A 148 -37.62 3.91 -6.18
N ALA A 149 -36.47 3.32 -5.83
CA ALA A 149 -35.24 3.36 -6.61
C ALA A 149 -34.67 4.79 -6.80
N ALA A 150 -35.04 5.73 -5.92
CA ALA A 150 -34.47 7.07 -5.89
C ALA A 150 -33.30 7.13 -4.90
N VAL A 151 -32.28 7.92 -5.23
CA VAL A 151 -31.17 8.16 -4.30
C VAL A 151 -31.62 9.10 -3.19
N ASP A 152 -31.41 8.69 -1.94
CA ASP A 152 -31.58 9.59 -0.80
C ASP A 152 -30.39 10.55 -0.73
N GLU A 153 -30.60 11.77 -1.22
CA GLU A 153 -29.60 12.85 -1.25
C GLU A 153 -29.03 13.19 0.14
N ARG A 154 -29.75 12.91 1.24
CA ARG A 154 -29.22 13.14 2.60
C ARG A 154 -28.17 12.12 3.02
N SER A 155 -28.14 10.98 2.33
CA SER A 155 -27.25 9.86 2.59
C SER A 155 -26.05 9.83 1.63
N LEU A 156 -25.98 10.77 0.70
CA LEU A 156 -24.97 10.87 -0.34
C LEU A 156 -23.67 11.45 0.20
N HIS A 157 -22.60 10.68 0.09
CA HIS A 157 -21.24 11.12 0.38
C HIS A 157 -20.38 10.90 -0.86
N THR A 158 -19.57 11.90 -1.21
CA THR A 158 -18.68 11.88 -2.37
C THR A 158 -17.22 11.78 -1.94
N PHE A 159 -16.43 11.03 -2.70
CA PHE A 159 -15.04 10.70 -2.38
C PHE A 159 -14.12 10.94 -3.58
N PRO A 160 -12.84 11.26 -3.33
CA PRO A 160 -11.86 11.51 -4.39
C PRO A 160 -11.47 10.24 -5.16
N ASP A 161 -11.55 9.07 -4.53
CA ASP A 161 -11.13 7.79 -5.09
C ASP A 161 -12.02 6.63 -4.61
N GLU A 162 -11.85 5.48 -5.26
CA GLU A 162 -12.58 4.25 -4.98
C GLU A 162 -12.31 3.74 -3.57
N VAL A 163 -11.04 3.77 -3.14
CA VAL A 163 -10.59 3.25 -1.85
C VAL A 163 -11.30 3.95 -0.70
N SER A 164 -11.38 5.28 -0.76
CA SER A 164 -12.07 6.10 0.22
C SER A 164 -13.58 5.82 0.27
N ALA A 165 -14.22 5.65 -0.89
CA ALA A 165 -15.64 5.32 -0.97
C ALA A 165 -15.93 3.90 -0.45
N VAL A 166 -15.09 2.93 -0.77
CA VAL A 166 -15.19 1.55 -0.30
C VAL A 166 -15.00 1.47 1.23
N ALA A 167 -14.04 2.22 1.78
CA ALA A 167 -13.81 2.31 3.22
C ALA A 167 -15.03 2.86 3.96
N ASP A 168 -15.55 4.01 3.51
CA ASP A 168 -16.77 4.60 4.08
C ASP A 168 -17.96 3.66 3.96
N PHE A 169 -18.12 3.00 2.79
CA PHE A 169 -19.20 2.06 2.56
C PHE A 169 -19.19 0.90 3.57
N LEU A 170 -18.04 0.30 3.84
CA LEU A 170 -17.90 -0.77 4.84
C LEU A 170 -18.21 -0.27 6.24
N ASP A 171 -17.72 0.91 6.62
CA ASP A 171 -18.01 1.47 7.94
C ASP A 171 -19.50 1.74 8.14
N ARG A 172 -20.18 2.24 7.10
CA ARG A 172 -21.64 2.39 7.08
C ARG A 172 -22.34 1.05 7.18
N LEU A 173 -21.89 0.04 6.43
CA LEU A 173 -22.47 -1.30 6.43
C LEU A 173 -22.35 -1.95 7.82
N ARG A 174 -21.16 -1.91 8.44
CA ARG A 174 -20.91 -2.38 9.80
C ARG A 174 -21.79 -1.65 10.82
N SER A 175 -21.88 -0.33 10.72
CA SER A 175 -22.72 0.49 11.60
C SER A 175 -24.20 0.10 11.51
N GLN A 176 -24.70 -0.13 10.30
CA GLN A 176 -26.08 -0.56 10.08
C GLN A 176 -26.31 -2.00 10.56
N HIS A 177 -25.37 -2.92 10.30
CA HIS A 177 -25.44 -4.28 10.79
C HIS A 177 -25.56 -4.31 12.32
N ARG A 178 -24.69 -3.54 12.99
CA ARG A 178 -24.71 -3.40 14.46
C ARG A 178 -26.02 -2.83 14.98
N LYS A 179 -26.64 -1.87 14.28
CA LYS A 179 -27.96 -1.34 14.65
C LYS A 179 -29.04 -2.42 14.58
N LEU A 180 -29.02 -3.26 13.55
CA LEU A 180 -29.98 -4.36 13.39
C LEU A 180 -29.83 -5.40 14.50
N GLU A 181 -28.60 -5.77 14.87
CA GLU A 181 -28.34 -6.66 16.02
C GLU A 181 -28.95 -6.11 17.31
N ILE A 182 -28.72 -4.82 17.59
CA ILE A 182 -29.28 -4.16 18.78
C ILE A 182 -30.81 -4.17 18.75
N GLN A 183 -31.42 -3.93 17.58
CA GLN A 183 -32.88 -3.97 17.44
C GLN A 183 -33.45 -5.38 17.69
N ASP A 184 -32.79 -6.42 17.18
CA ASP A 184 -33.16 -7.82 17.43
C ASP A 184 -33.06 -8.15 18.93
N GLU A 185 -31.96 -7.78 19.59
CA GLU A 185 -31.79 -7.96 21.03
C GLU A 185 -32.89 -7.27 21.84
N LEU A 186 -33.23 -6.02 21.49
CA LEU A 186 -34.29 -5.27 22.15
C LEU A 186 -35.67 -5.89 21.93
N ARG A 187 -35.95 -6.39 20.71
CA ARG A 187 -37.19 -7.10 20.39
C ARG A 187 -37.32 -8.39 21.20
N ASP A 188 -36.23 -9.15 21.33
CA ASP A 188 -36.22 -10.39 22.11
C ASP A 188 -36.34 -10.15 23.61
N ARG A 189 -35.81 -9.04 24.14
CA ARG A 189 -36.04 -8.63 25.54
C ARG A 189 -37.50 -8.29 25.79
N ARG A 190 -38.14 -7.53 24.90
CA ARG A 190 -39.58 -7.20 25.00
C ARG A 190 -40.47 -8.44 24.94
N ARG A 191 -40.17 -9.37 24.03
CA ARG A 191 -40.87 -10.67 23.94
C ARG A 191 -40.74 -11.48 25.22
N ARG A 192 -39.54 -11.53 25.82
CA ARG A 192 -39.32 -12.22 27.11
C ARG A 192 -40.00 -11.53 28.29
N ALA A 193 -40.20 -10.21 28.22
CA ALA A 193 -40.90 -9.43 29.24
C ALA A 193 -42.44 -9.47 29.12
N GLY A 194 -42.99 -10.07 28.04
CA GLY A 194 -44.43 -10.18 27.84
C GLY A 194 -45.13 -8.90 27.39
N GLU A 195 -44.39 -7.92 26.87
CA GLU A 195 -44.96 -6.67 26.34
C GLU A 195 -45.50 -6.87 24.91
N PRO A 196 -46.69 -6.34 24.57
CA PRO A 196 -47.23 -6.47 23.21
C PRO A 196 -46.41 -5.65 22.21
N SER A 197 -46.28 -6.17 20.99
CA SER A 197 -45.59 -5.51 19.85
C SER A 197 -46.29 -4.25 19.39
#